data_AF-A0AB32TLE9-F1
#
_entry.id   AF-A0AB32TLE9-F1
#
_cell.length_a   1.000
_cell.length_b   1.000
_cell.length_c   1.000
_cell.angle_alpha   90.00
_cell.angle_beta   90.00
_cell.angle_gamma   90.00
#
_symmetry.space_group_name_H-M   'P 1'
#
loop_
_entity.id
_entity.type
_entity.pdbx_description
1 polymer ?
#
loop_
_entity_poly.entity_id
_entity_poly.type
_entity_poly.pdbx_seq_one_letter_code
_entity_poly.pdbx_strand_id
1 'polypeptide(L)'
;MYSITIINCIHIHNFSSIVPPPTEEEPAPEVEEPPEVEEEPEPEPQEAPVAEEVTDETKPKPKFMPNISAPKIPEGDKVDFDDIHRKRQEKDLSELQSLIEAHFIQRKKDEEELIALVNRIEKRRGERAEQQRIRAEKEKERQARLAEEKERREQEEQRKKHDEDAKKKKALTNMTHQYGGIQQKGDGRKGAKKQTEREKKKKILAERKKPLNIDHLSEDKLKEKASEMWQWMMQLEAEKFDLSEKLKRQKYDMNVLQTRINEQQKFAKGRGKGKVGGRLR
;
A
#
# COMPACT_ATOMS: atom_id res chain seq x y z
N MET A 1 56.71 43.45 17.00
CA MET A 1 57.32 42.26 17.62
C MET A 1 56.39 41.08 17.40
N TYR A 2 56.86 40.13 16.57
CA TYR A 2 56.33 38.78 16.24
C TYR A 2 54.85 38.70 15.80
N SER A 3 54.47 38.96 14.53
CA SER A 3 54.75 38.24 13.27
C SER A 3 54.47 36.73 13.32
N ILE A 4 53.32 36.29 12.80
CA ILE A 4 53.13 35.02 12.07
C ILE A 4 52.10 35.30 10.97
N THR A 5 52.61 35.25 9.75
CA THR A 5 52.04 35.63 8.46
C THR A 5 52.06 34.37 7.61
N ILE A 6 50.87 33.95 7.14
CA ILE A 6 50.57 33.29 5.85
C ILE A 6 51.18 31.87 5.60
N ILE A 7 50.40 31.09 4.83
CA ILE A 7 50.79 30.01 3.91
C ILE A 7 50.80 28.60 4.53
N ASN A 8 49.72 27.82 4.33
CA ASN A 8 49.80 26.65 3.43
C ASN A 8 48.50 25.83 3.33
N CYS A 9 48.28 25.36 2.10
CA CYS A 9 47.58 24.14 1.71
C CYS A 9 46.05 24.09 1.77
N ILE A 10 45.47 24.68 0.72
CA ILE A 10 44.42 24.06 -0.09
C ILE A 10 44.82 22.60 -0.39
N HIS A 11 44.17 21.64 0.26
CA HIS A 11 44.14 20.25 -0.19
C HIS A 11 42.80 20.00 -0.86
N ILE A 12 42.81 20.18 -2.18
CA ILE A 12 41.82 19.64 -3.10
C ILE A 12 41.92 18.12 -2.98
N HIS A 13 40.95 17.52 -2.29
CA HIS A 13 40.76 16.08 -2.37
C HIS A 13 40.25 15.75 -3.77
N ASN A 14 41.17 15.18 -4.54
CA ASN A 14 40.96 14.44 -5.76
C ASN A 14 39.70 13.57 -5.64
N PHE A 15 38.66 13.96 -6.37
CA PHE A 15 37.46 13.16 -6.59
C PHE A 15 37.83 12.07 -7.59
N SER A 16 38.56 11.06 -7.11
CA SER A 16 38.86 9.87 -7.89
C SER A 16 37.55 9.14 -8.13
N SER A 17 37.24 8.98 -9.41
CA SER A 17 36.23 8.12 -9.99
C SER A 17 36.11 6.79 -9.24
N ILE A 18 35.09 6.68 -8.39
CA ILE A 18 34.54 5.40 -7.98
C ILE A 18 33.46 5.09 -9.03
N VAL A 19 33.88 4.32 -10.03
CA VAL A 19 33.00 3.59 -10.94
C VAL A 19 32.27 2.56 -10.08
N PRO A 20 30.93 2.61 -9.97
CA PRO A 20 30.20 1.52 -9.35
C PRO A 20 30.35 0.26 -10.21
N PRO A 21 30.56 -0.93 -9.61
CA PRO A 21 30.63 -2.17 -10.37
C PRO A 21 29.30 -2.41 -11.11
N PRO A 22 29.32 -3.07 -12.29
CA PRO A 22 28.09 -3.48 -12.94
C PRO A 22 27.33 -4.37 -11.96
N THR A 23 26.11 -3.97 -11.63
CA THR A 23 25.21 -4.79 -10.86
C THR A 23 24.81 -5.92 -11.79
N GLU A 24 25.38 -7.10 -11.54
CA GLU A 24 24.95 -8.35 -12.15
C GLU A 24 23.43 -8.43 -12.00
N GLU A 25 22.81 -8.62 -13.15
CA GLU A 25 21.40 -8.92 -13.35
C GLU A 25 21.12 -10.24 -12.63
N GLU A 26 20.81 -10.16 -11.32
CA GLU A 26 20.27 -11.30 -10.59
C GLU A 26 18.97 -11.72 -11.28
N PRO A 27 18.85 -13.01 -11.68
CA PRO A 27 17.65 -13.50 -12.32
C PRO A 27 16.47 -13.28 -11.38
N ALA A 28 15.39 -12.75 -11.94
CA ALA A 28 14.13 -12.54 -11.26
C ALA A 28 13.79 -13.74 -10.35
N PRO A 29 13.27 -13.49 -9.13
CA PRO A 29 12.81 -14.58 -8.28
C PRO A 29 11.74 -15.33 -9.06
N GLU A 30 12.11 -16.54 -9.47
CA GLU A 30 11.24 -17.56 -9.98
C GLU A 30 10.04 -17.61 -9.03
N VAL A 31 8.87 -17.27 -9.59
CA VAL A 31 7.59 -17.37 -8.88
C VAL A 31 7.42 -18.85 -8.61
N GLU A 32 7.83 -19.26 -7.42
CA GLU A 32 7.60 -20.58 -6.87
C GLU A 32 6.07 -20.75 -6.82
N GLU A 33 5.54 -21.45 -7.83
CA GLU A 33 4.15 -21.87 -7.89
C GLU A 33 3.80 -22.54 -6.56
N PRO A 34 2.70 -22.12 -5.90
CA PRO A 34 2.29 -22.78 -4.67
C PRO A 34 2.05 -24.27 -4.99
N PRO A 35 2.49 -25.18 -4.10
CA PRO A 35 2.43 -26.61 -4.35
C PRO A 35 0.99 -27.01 -4.70
N GLU A 36 0.86 -27.66 -5.85
CA GLU A 36 -0.32 -28.40 -6.29
C GLU A 36 -0.74 -29.31 -5.13
N VAL A 37 -1.78 -28.90 -4.41
CA VAL A 37 -2.36 -29.69 -3.33
C VAL A 37 -3.05 -30.86 -4.01
N GLU A 38 -2.40 -32.02 -3.95
CA GLU A 38 -2.95 -33.32 -4.31
C GLU A 38 -4.40 -33.43 -3.81
N GLU A 39 -5.31 -33.54 -4.77
CA GLU A 39 -6.71 -33.80 -4.56
C GLU A 39 -6.83 -35.25 -4.05
N GLU A 40 -6.89 -35.39 -2.73
CA GLU A 40 -7.14 -36.67 -2.04
C GLU A 40 -8.53 -37.19 -2.46
N PRO A 41 -8.63 -38.41 -3.04
CA PRO A 41 -9.91 -38.95 -3.45
C PRO A 41 -10.64 -39.61 -2.27
N GLU A 42 -11.96 -39.67 -2.42
CA GLU A 42 -12.96 -40.49 -1.71
C GLU A 42 -13.62 -39.96 -0.41
N PRO A 43 -14.88 -40.38 -0.10
CA PRO A 43 -15.73 -41.36 -0.81
C PRO A 43 -17.15 -40.86 -1.18
N GLU A 44 -17.68 -41.32 -2.33
CA GLU A 44 -19.14 -41.48 -2.51
C GLU A 44 -19.65 -42.38 -1.38
N PRO A 45 -20.81 -42.09 -0.75
CA PRO A 45 -22.04 -42.67 -1.31
C PRO A 45 -23.36 -41.95 -0.94
N GLN A 46 -24.43 -42.41 -1.60
CA GLN A 46 -25.84 -42.48 -1.14
C GLN A 46 -26.83 -41.51 -1.81
N GLU A 47 -27.42 -42.01 -2.90
CA GLU A 47 -28.76 -41.69 -3.36
C GLU A 47 -29.80 -41.82 -2.24
N ALA A 48 -30.58 -40.77 -1.99
CA ALA A 48 -31.90 -40.82 -1.34
C ALA A 48 -32.63 -39.47 -1.57
N PRO A 49 -33.97 -39.41 -1.52
CA PRO A 49 -34.80 -39.16 -2.69
C PRO A 49 -35.38 -37.74 -2.73
N VAL A 50 -35.66 -37.25 -3.94
CA VAL A 50 -36.42 -36.02 -4.18
C VAL A 50 -37.86 -36.24 -3.71
N ALA A 51 -38.26 -35.49 -2.70
CA ALA A 51 -39.64 -35.32 -2.26
C ALA A 51 -40.08 -33.87 -2.48
N GLU A 52 -41.39 -33.73 -2.67
CA GLU A 52 -42.22 -32.52 -2.72
C GLU A 52 -42.09 -31.63 -3.98
N GLU A 53 -43.16 -31.14 -4.61
CA GLU A 53 -44.62 -31.29 -4.50
C GLU A 53 -45.10 -30.25 -5.54
N VAL A 54 -45.85 -30.61 -6.59
CA VAL A 54 -47.03 -29.83 -7.05
C VAL A 54 -47.87 -30.75 -7.94
N THR A 55 -49.09 -30.92 -7.47
CA THR A 55 -50.26 -31.61 -8.00
C THR A 55 -50.84 -30.93 -9.24
N ASP A 56 -51.25 -31.70 -10.25
CA ASP A 56 -52.53 -31.48 -10.94
C ASP A 56 -53.05 -32.80 -11.54
N GLU A 57 -53.96 -33.42 -10.79
CA GLU A 57 -54.82 -34.49 -11.28
C GLU A 57 -56.07 -33.87 -11.91
N THR A 58 -56.22 -33.91 -13.23
CA THR A 58 -57.55 -33.86 -13.87
C THR A 58 -57.65 -34.66 -15.19
N LYS A 59 -57.87 -35.98 -15.02
CA LYS A 59 -59.01 -36.74 -15.59
C LYS A 59 -59.06 -37.10 -17.11
N PRO A 60 -59.88 -38.11 -17.52
CA PRO A 60 -59.34 -39.34 -18.13
C PRO A 60 -60.12 -39.93 -19.35
N LYS A 61 -59.54 -41.01 -19.93
CA LYS A 61 -60.10 -42.08 -20.79
C LYS A 61 -60.60 -41.71 -22.22
N PRO A 62 -60.18 -42.47 -23.26
CA PRO A 62 -60.67 -42.30 -24.62
C PRO A 62 -62.12 -42.80 -24.72
N LYS A 63 -63.07 -41.88 -24.90
CA LYS A 63 -64.49 -42.20 -25.12
C LYS A 63 -64.80 -42.23 -26.62
N PHE A 64 -65.18 -43.43 -27.05
CA PHE A 64 -66.33 -43.72 -27.90
C PHE A 64 -66.39 -43.05 -29.27
N MET A 65 -66.10 -43.84 -30.31
CA MET A 65 -66.41 -43.56 -31.71
C MET A 65 -67.94 -43.41 -31.88
N PRO A 66 -68.47 -42.30 -32.41
CA PRO A 66 -69.80 -42.27 -33.00
C PRO A 66 -69.70 -42.38 -34.52
N ASN A 67 -70.54 -43.25 -35.08
CA ASN A 67 -70.75 -43.54 -36.50
C ASN A 67 -70.62 -42.30 -37.40
N ILE A 68 -69.56 -42.25 -38.23
CA ILE A 68 -69.47 -41.29 -39.35
C ILE A 68 -70.20 -41.92 -40.54
N SER A 69 -71.46 -41.55 -40.69
CA SER A 69 -72.22 -41.70 -41.93
C SER A 69 -71.47 -40.96 -43.06
N ALA A 70 -71.24 -41.64 -44.18
CA ALA A 70 -70.50 -41.13 -45.33
C ALA A 70 -71.04 -39.74 -45.75
N PRO A 71 -70.20 -38.69 -45.74
CA PRO A 71 -70.59 -37.37 -46.21
C PRO A 71 -71.05 -37.45 -47.67
N LYS A 72 -72.29 -37.03 -47.89
CA LYS A 72 -72.92 -36.84 -49.20
C LYS A 72 -72.05 -35.87 -49.99
N ILE A 73 -71.37 -36.38 -51.02
CA ILE A 73 -70.45 -35.63 -51.88
C ILE A 73 -71.26 -34.55 -52.60
N PRO A 74 -71.10 -33.25 -52.28
CA PRO A 74 -71.67 -32.19 -53.09
C PRO A 74 -70.77 -32.02 -54.31
N GLU A 75 -71.34 -32.34 -55.46
CA GLU A 75 -70.96 -31.97 -56.82
C GLU A 75 -69.91 -30.83 -56.93
N GLY A 76 -68.70 -31.16 -57.38
CA GLY A 76 -68.05 -30.44 -58.48
C GLY A 76 -67.44 -29.05 -58.28
N ASP A 77 -66.88 -28.72 -57.12
CA ASP A 77 -66.10 -27.47 -56.98
C ASP A 77 -64.66 -27.66 -57.47
N LYS A 78 -64.27 -26.89 -58.49
CA LYS A 78 -62.96 -27.01 -59.15
C LYS A 78 -61.85 -26.79 -58.12
N VAL A 79 -60.95 -27.76 -58.02
CA VAL A 79 -59.73 -27.66 -57.22
C VAL A 79 -58.86 -26.54 -57.83
N ASP A 80 -58.89 -25.35 -57.25
CA ASP A 80 -58.03 -24.24 -57.67
C ASP A 80 -56.59 -24.51 -57.21
N PHE A 81 -55.71 -24.81 -58.17
CA PHE A 81 -54.28 -25.01 -57.90
C PHE A 81 -53.62 -23.79 -57.26
N ASP A 82 -54.10 -22.58 -57.58
CA ASP A 82 -53.64 -21.33 -56.97
C ASP A 82 -54.01 -21.25 -55.49
N ASP A 83 -55.18 -21.76 -55.07
CA ASP A 83 -55.60 -21.82 -53.67
C ASP A 83 -54.74 -22.83 -52.89
N ILE A 84 -54.45 -23.99 -53.48
CA ILE A 84 -53.52 -24.97 -52.88
C ILE A 84 -52.11 -24.37 -52.72
N HIS A 85 -51.63 -23.64 -53.71
CA HIS A 85 -50.31 -23.01 -53.64
C HIS A 85 -50.27 -21.91 -52.56
N ARG A 86 -51.31 -21.07 -52.48
CA ARG A 86 -51.42 -20.02 -51.45
C ARG A 86 -51.50 -20.60 -50.04
N LYS A 87 -52.34 -21.61 -49.82
CA LYS A 87 -52.43 -22.31 -48.53
C LYS A 87 -51.13 -22.98 -48.12
N ARG A 88 -50.35 -23.49 -49.08
CA ARG A 88 -49.00 -24.03 -48.82
C ARG A 88 -48.06 -22.92 -48.35
N GLN A 89 -48.00 -21.80 -49.07
CA GLN A 89 -47.17 -20.65 -48.69
C GLN A 89 -47.57 -20.09 -47.31
N GLU A 90 -48.86 -19.94 -47.03
CA GLU A 90 -49.36 -19.46 -45.73
C GLU A 90 -49.00 -20.41 -44.59
N LYS A 91 -49.16 -21.73 -44.79
CA LYS A 91 -48.73 -22.75 -43.82
C LYS A 91 -47.23 -22.67 -43.58
N ASP A 92 -46.42 -22.62 -44.64
CA ASP A 92 -44.97 -22.58 -44.53
C ASP A 92 -44.49 -21.28 -43.84
N LEU A 93 -45.12 -20.13 -44.13
CA LEU A 93 -44.84 -18.86 -43.45
C LEU A 93 -45.26 -18.89 -41.98
N SER A 94 -46.42 -19.45 -41.65
CA SER A 94 -46.87 -19.61 -40.26
C SER A 94 -45.97 -20.58 -39.48
N GLU A 95 -45.53 -21.67 -40.11
CA GLU A 95 -44.61 -22.65 -39.52
C GLU A 95 -43.24 -22.02 -39.28
N LEU A 96 -42.71 -21.26 -40.25
CA LEU A 96 -41.47 -20.49 -40.10
C LEU A 96 -41.57 -19.46 -38.96
N GLN A 97 -42.67 -18.71 -38.88
CA GLN A 97 -42.89 -17.75 -37.78
C GLN A 97 -42.93 -18.46 -36.41
N SER A 98 -43.64 -19.58 -36.31
CA SER A 98 -43.70 -20.37 -35.07
C SER A 98 -42.33 -20.93 -34.67
N LEU A 99 -41.52 -21.40 -35.63
CA LEU A 99 -40.16 -21.90 -35.36
C LEU A 99 -39.23 -20.78 -34.91
N ILE A 100 -39.31 -19.60 -35.54
CA ILE A 100 -38.54 -18.42 -35.16
C ILE A 100 -38.89 -18.00 -33.73
N GLU A 101 -40.18 -17.88 -33.41
CA GLU A 101 -40.64 -17.47 -32.08
C GLU A 101 -40.29 -18.52 -31.01
N ALA A 102 -40.48 -19.81 -31.29
CA ALA A 102 -40.07 -20.88 -30.39
C ALA A 102 -38.55 -20.84 -30.11
N HIS A 103 -37.73 -20.59 -31.13
CA HIS A 103 -36.28 -20.46 -30.96
C HIS A 103 -35.89 -19.27 -30.09
N PHE A 104 -36.52 -18.10 -30.28
CA PHE A 104 -36.25 -16.92 -29.45
C PHE A 104 -36.72 -17.11 -28.00
N ILE A 105 -37.90 -17.68 -27.79
CA ILE A 105 -38.42 -17.98 -26.45
C ILE A 105 -37.52 -18.98 -25.73
N GLN A 106 -37.11 -20.06 -26.42
CA GLN A 106 -36.23 -21.06 -25.85
C GLN A 106 -34.88 -20.44 -25.46
N ARG A 107 -34.23 -19.70 -26.36
CA ARG A 107 -32.97 -19.01 -26.04
C ARG A 107 -33.10 -18.04 -24.89
N LYS A 108 -34.16 -17.24 -24.86
CA LYS A 108 -34.40 -16.27 -23.79
C LYS A 108 -34.53 -16.96 -22.44
N LYS A 109 -35.25 -18.09 -22.39
CA LYS A 109 -35.39 -18.92 -21.19
C LYS A 109 -34.04 -19.50 -20.76
N ASP A 110 -33.30 -20.10 -21.69
CA ASP A 110 -31.98 -20.68 -21.41
C ASP A 110 -30.97 -19.62 -20.91
N GLU A 111 -31.02 -18.41 -21.48
CA GLU A 111 -30.14 -17.30 -21.11
C GLU A 111 -30.50 -16.71 -19.75
N GLU A 112 -31.80 -16.57 -19.42
CA GLU A 112 -32.25 -16.20 -18.08
C GLU A 112 -31.81 -17.22 -17.02
N GLU A 113 -31.93 -18.51 -17.31
CA GLU A 113 -31.47 -19.60 -16.43
C GLU A 113 -29.95 -19.59 -16.25
N LEU A 114 -29.20 -19.38 -17.33
CA LEU A 114 -27.74 -19.29 -17.30
C LEU A 114 -27.26 -18.09 -16.48
N ILE A 115 -27.86 -16.91 -16.69
CA ILE A 115 -27.56 -15.71 -15.91
C ILE A 115 -27.88 -15.93 -14.42
N ALA A 116 -29.03 -16.53 -14.10
CA ALA A 116 -29.38 -16.86 -12.72
C ALA A 116 -28.41 -17.85 -12.06
N LEU A 117 -27.88 -18.81 -12.83
CA LEU A 117 -26.86 -19.75 -12.36
C LEU A 117 -25.51 -19.05 -12.13
N VAL A 118 -25.05 -18.25 -13.09
CA VAL A 118 -23.79 -17.49 -12.99
C VAL A 118 -23.83 -16.55 -11.78
N ASN A 119 -24.93 -15.79 -11.59
CA ASN A 119 -25.11 -14.91 -10.45
C ASN A 119 -25.02 -15.66 -9.10
N ARG A 120 -25.57 -16.88 -9.01
CA ARG A 120 -25.43 -17.73 -7.81
C ARG A 120 -24.00 -18.21 -7.59
N ILE A 121 -23.28 -18.56 -8.66
CA ILE A 121 -21.87 -18.97 -8.57
C ILE A 121 -21.01 -17.79 -8.13
N GLU A 122 -21.20 -16.61 -8.73
CA GLU A 122 -20.48 -15.38 -8.36
C GLU A 122 -20.76 -14.98 -6.92
N LYS A 123 -22.02 -15.01 -6.47
CA LYS A 123 -22.37 -14.76 -5.07
C LYS A 123 -21.60 -15.68 -4.12
N ARG A 124 -21.58 -17.00 -4.39
CA ARG A 124 -20.83 -17.98 -3.57
C ARG A 124 -19.31 -17.79 -3.63
N ARG A 125 -18.77 -17.36 -4.78
CA ARG A 125 -17.35 -17.00 -4.89
C ARG A 125 -17.03 -15.75 -4.05
N GLY A 126 -17.89 -14.73 -4.12
CA GLY A 126 -17.79 -13.52 -3.30
C GLY A 126 -17.85 -13.82 -1.80
N GLU A 127 -18.79 -14.66 -1.37
CA GLU A 127 -18.91 -15.11 0.03
C GLU A 127 -17.65 -15.84 0.52
N ARG A 128 -17.06 -16.73 -0.30
CA ARG A 128 -15.80 -17.40 0.03
C ARG A 128 -14.62 -16.42 0.12
N ALA A 129 -14.51 -15.49 -0.84
CA ALA A 129 -13.49 -14.46 -0.83
C ALA A 129 -13.60 -13.58 0.42
N GLU A 130 -14.82 -13.20 0.82
CA GLU A 130 -15.08 -12.42 2.02
C GLU A 130 -14.74 -13.20 3.30
N GLN A 131 -15.11 -14.48 3.38
CA GLN A 131 -14.71 -15.33 4.50
C GLN A 131 -13.19 -15.44 4.61
N GLN A 132 -12.48 -15.55 3.49
CA GLN A 132 -11.02 -15.64 3.47
C GLN A 132 -10.38 -14.30 3.87
N ARG A 133 -10.95 -13.17 3.42
CA ARG A 133 -10.55 -11.83 3.84
C ARG A 133 -10.71 -11.63 5.36
N ILE A 134 -11.86 -12.00 5.93
CA ILE A 134 -12.12 -11.91 7.36
C ILE A 134 -11.18 -12.81 8.16
N ARG A 135 -10.90 -14.03 7.69
CA ARG A 135 -9.92 -14.93 8.33
C ARG A 135 -8.51 -14.34 8.31
N ALA A 136 -8.07 -13.81 7.17
CA ALA A 136 -6.75 -13.18 7.04
C ALA A 136 -6.63 -11.92 7.91
N GLU A 137 -7.67 -11.10 7.99
CA GLU A 137 -7.69 -9.89 8.83
C GLU A 137 -7.64 -10.24 10.33
N LYS A 138 -8.43 -11.22 10.78
CA LYS A 138 -8.37 -11.72 12.17
C LYS A 138 -7.02 -12.34 12.53
N GLU A 139 -6.40 -13.06 11.60
CA GLU A 139 -5.06 -13.61 11.83
C GLU A 139 -3.99 -12.52 11.88
N LYS A 140 -4.07 -11.54 10.98
CA LYS A 140 -3.19 -10.36 11.00
C LYS A 140 -3.35 -9.55 12.28
N GLU A 141 -4.57 -9.37 12.78
CA GLU A 141 -4.84 -8.69 14.06
C GLU A 141 -4.25 -9.47 15.25
N ARG A 142 -4.39 -10.80 15.27
CA ARG A 142 -3.75 -11.65 16.28
C ARG A 142 -2.23 -11.52 16.27
N GLN A 143 -1.62 -11.60 15.10
CA GLN A 143 -0.18 -11.44 14.94
C GLN A 143 0.28 -10.04 15.37
N ALA A 144 -0.46 -8.99 15.01
CA ALA A 144 -0.18 -7.62 15.42
C ALA A 144 -0.25 -7.45 16.93
N ARG A 145 -1.26 -8.01 17.61
CA ARG A 145 -1.39 -7.95 19.07
C ARG A 145 -0.24 -8.66 19.78
N LEU A 146 0.18 -9.83 19.28
CA LEU A 146 1.33 -10.56 19.82
C LEU A 146 2.65 -9.78 19.60
N ALA A 147 2.81 -9.15 18.44
CA ALA A 147 3.96 -8.32 18.13
C ALA A 147 4.01 -7.07 19.02
N GLU A 148 2.89 -6.38 19.22
CA GLU A 148 2.79 -5.21 20.10
C GLU A 148 3.05 -5.57 21.56
N GLU A 149 2.54 -6.70 22.05
CA GLU A 149 2.81 -7.16 23.42
C GLU A 149 4.29 -7.54 23.61
N LYS A 150 4.89 -8.19 22.61
CA LYS A 150 6.33 -8.49 22.59
C LYS A 150 7.15 -7.20 22.55
N GLU A 151 6.75 -6.22 21.75
CA GLU A 151 7.44 -4.93 21.66
C GLU A 151 7.32 -4.15 22.97
N ARG A 152 6.14 -4.10 23.59
CA ARG A 152 5.93 -3.45 24.89
C ARG A 152 6.82 -4.07 25.96
N ARG A 153 6.87 -5.41 26.02
CA ARG A 153 7.75 -6.14 26.94
C ARG A 153 9.23 -5.83 26.68
N GLU A 154 9.66 -5.80 25.42
CA GLU A 154 11.04 -5.46 25.08
C GLU A 154 11.38 -4.00 25.41
N GLN A 155 10.45 -3.07 25.22
CA GLN A 155 10.64 -1.66 25.59
C GLN A 155 10.76 -1.48 27.11
N GLU A 156 9.97 -2.20 27.91
CA GLU A 156 10.05 -2.21 29.37
C GLU A 156 11.35 -2.85 29.87
N GLU A 157 11.75 -4.00 29.32
CA GLU A 157 13.00 -4.67 29.66
C GLU A 157 14.22 -3.81 29.30
N GLN A 158 14.19 -3.13 28.14
CA GLN A 158 15.26 -2.19 27.77
C GLN A 158 15.28 -0.94 28.64
N ARG A 159 14.13 -0.40 29.07
CA ARG A 159 14.07 0.70 30.04
C ARG A 159 14.66 0.26 31.38
N LYS A 160 14.25 -0.89 31.91
CA LYS A 160 14.77 -1.45 33.17
C LYS A 160 16.28 -1.70 33.09
N LYS A 161 16.77 -2.27 31.99
CA LYS A 161 18.20 -2.48 31.75
C LYS A 161 18.96 -1.16 31.67
N HIS A 162 18.41 -0.15 31.00
CA HIS A 162 19.03 1.18 30.95
C HIS A 162 19.06 1.90 32.29
N ASP A 163 18.04 1.74 33.13
CA ASP A 163 17.99 2.32 34.47
C ASP A 163 18.94 1.59 35.43
N GLU A 164 19.03 0.25 35.34
CA GLU A 164 20.03 -0.58 36.03
C GLU A 164 21.45 -0.19 35.63
N ASP A 165 21.75 -0.09 34.34
CA ASP A 165 23.05 0.33 33.83
C ASP A 165 23.38 1.77 34.22
N ALA A 166 22.39 2.67 34.23
CA ALA A 166 22.58 4.05 34.68
C ALA A 166 22.84 4.13 36.18
N LYS A 167 22.16 3.32 37.00
CA LYS A 167 22.43 3.19 38.45
C LYS A 167 23.82 2.61 38.70
N LYS A 168 24.19 1.52 38.00
CA LYS A 168 25.55 0.92 38.06
C LYS A 168 26.61 1.93 37.63
N LYS A 169 26.39 2.64 36.52
CA LYS A 169 27.31 3.68 36.04
C LYS A 169 27.40 4.84 37.01
N LYS A 170 26.30 5.31 37.61
CA LYS A 170 26.33 6.36 38.65
C LYS A 170 27.09 5.90 39.91
N ALA A 171 26.90 4.66 40.35
CA ALA A 171 27.61 4.08 41.47
C ALA A 171 29.13 3.98 41.20
N LEU A 172 29.53 3.47 40.02
CA LEU A 172 30.95 3.42 39.62
C LEU A 172 31.55 4.80 39.35
N THR A 173 30.76 5.74 38.80
CA THR A 173 31.23 7.08 38.44
C THR A 173 31.57 7.86 39.71
N ASN A 174 30.81 7.74 40.81
CA ASN A 174 31.16 8.37 42.09
C ASN A 174 32.55 7.98 42.65
N MET A 175 33.11 6.84 42.26
CA MET A 175 34.47 6.44 42.64
C MET A 175 35.54 6.79 41.59
N THR A 176 35.15 6.97 40.31
CA THR A 176 36.06 7.17 39.17
C THR A 176 36.22 8.63 38.71
N HIS A 177 35.54 9.58 39.35
CA HIS A 177 35.54 11.02 38.99
C HIS A 177 36.92 11.72 38.99
N GLN A 178 38.02 11.04 39.32
CA GLN A 178 39.36 11.63 39.31
C GLN A 178 40.24 11.28 38.09
N TYR A 179 39.87 10.31 37.23
CA TYR A 179 40.81 9.85 36.17
C TYR A 179 40.20 9.48 34.79
N GLY A 180 38.88 9.59 34.56
CA GLY A 180 38.23 8.92 33.40
C GLY A 180 37.87 9.76 32.15
N GLY A 181 38.36 11.01 32.01
CA GLY A 181 37.83 11.98 31.03
C GLY A 181 38.06 11.67 29.54
N ILE A 182 38.92 10.71 29.19
CA ILE A 182 39.38 10.49 27.81
C ILE A 182 38.79 9.23 27.15
N GLN A 183 38.31 8.24 27.92
CA GLN A 183 37.89 6.93 27.36
C GLN A 183 36.39 6.83 26.98
N GLN A 184 35.54 7.80 27.30
CA GLN A 184 34.10 7.73 26.96
C GLN A 184 33.73 8.28 25.57
N LYS A 185 34.69 8.78 24.79
CA LYS A 185 34.43 9.31 23.44
C LYS A 185 34.72 8.31 22.31
N GLY A 186 35.29 7.14 22.63
CA GLY A 186 35.85 6.21 21.64
C GLY A 186 34.87 5.22 21.01
N ASP A 187 33.94 4.62 21.76
CA ASP A 187 33.22 3.46 21.25
C ASP A 187 31.80 3.31 21.82
N GLY A 188 30.81 3.35 20.92
CA GLY A 188 29.77 2.32 20.84
C GLY A 188 28.62 2.31 21.87
N ARG A 189 27.45 1.88 21.37
CA ARG A 189 26.41 1.12 22.09
C ARG A 189 25.19 1.85 22.70
N LYS A 190 24.77 3.02 22.19
CA LYS A 190 23.36 3.50 22.37
C LYS A 190 22.72 4.15 21.14
N GLY A 191 23.22 3.86 19.93
CA GLY A 191 22.79 4.54 18.70
C GLY A 191 21.64 3.89 17.90
N ALA A 192 21.21 2.66 18.21
CA ALA A 192 20.37 1.89 17.28
C ALA A 192 18.85 2.12 17.39
N LYS A 193 18.34 2.87 18.37
CA LYS A 193 16.88 3.12 18.55
C LYS A 193 16.42 4.55 18.24
N LYS A 194 17.33 5.48 17.98
CA LYS A 194 16.99 6.85 17.57
C LYS A 194 17.53 7.06 16.17
N GLN A 195 16.63 7.28 15.21
CA GLN A 195 16.99 7.61 13.83
C GLN A 195 18.08 8.68 13.84
N THR A 196 19.22 8.37 13.23
CA THR A 196 20.36 9.29 13.20
C THR A 196 19.95 10.59 12.50
N GLU A 197 20.54 11.73 12.84
CA GLU A 197 20.25 12.99 12.14
C GLU A 197 20.52 12.87 10.63
N ARG A 198 21.46 12.00 10.23
CA ARG A 198 21.75 11.62 8.84
C ARG A 198 20.56 10.92 8.19
N GLU A 199 19.98 9.92 8.83
CA GLU A 199 18.78 9.24 8.34
C GLU A 199 17.56 10.16 8.31
N LYS A 200 17.38 11.03 9.31
CA LYS A 200 16.30 12.02 9.33
C LYS A 200 16.43 12.97 8.15
N LYS A 201 17.63 13.50 7.90
CA LYS A 201 17.91 14.33 6.72
C LYS A 201 17.62 13.58 5.42
N LYS A 202 18.05 12.32 5.29
CA LYS A 202 17.80 11.51 4.10
C LYS A 202 16.30 11.26 3.88
N LYS A 203 15.56 10.95 4.95
CA LYS A 203 14.10 10.77 4.93
C LYS A 203 13.38 12.05 4.48
N ILE A 204 13.68 13.18 5.12
CA ILE A 204 13.07 14.48 4.77
C ILE A 204 13.39 14.88 3.33
N LEU A 205 14.62 14.66 2.86
CA LEU A 205 15.00 14.97 1.47
C LEU A 205 14.32 14.05 0.46
N ALA A 206 14.11 12.77 0.80
CA ALA A 206 13.36 11.85 -0.04
C ALA A 206 11.88 12.24 -0.13
N GLU A 207 11.25 12.63 0.99
CA GLU A 207 9.85 13.11 1.03
C GLU A 207 9.65 14.39 0.20
N ARG A 208 10.64 15.29 0.19
CA ARG A 208 10.61 16.52 -0.63
C ARG A 208 10.87 16.27 -2.11
N LYS A 209 11.53 15.17 -2.47
CA LYS A 209 11.90 14.85 -3.85
C LYS A 209 10.64 14.37 -4.60
N LYS A 210 10.06 15.25 -5.41
CA LYS A 210 8.99 14.88 -6.34
C LYS A 210 9.55 13.94 -7.42
N PRO A 211 9.00 12.73 -7.62
CA PRO A 211 9.43 11.85 -8.70
C PRO A 211 9.15 12.51 -10.05
N LEU A 212 10.11 12.42 -10.97
CA LEU A 212 10.00 13.01 -12.31
C LEU A 212 9.65 11.91 -13.30
N ASN A 213 8.41 11.92 -13.81
CA ASN A 213 7.95 11.02 -14.85
C ASN A 213 7.75 11.82 -16.14
N ILE A 214 8.70 11.70 -17.08
CA ILE A 214 8.75 12.54 -18.29
C ILE A 214 8.80 11.76 -19.61
N ASP A 215 9.00 10.44 -19.57
CA ASP A 215 9.33 9.64 -20.77
C ASP A 215 8.18 9.57 -21.80
N HIS A 216 6.95 9.87 -21.39
CA HIS A 216 5.73 9.78 -22.19
C HIS A 216 5.10 11.15 -22.48
N LEU A 217 5.80 12.25 -22.19
CA LEU A 217 5.29 13.61 -22.38
C LEU A 217 5.56 14.14 -23.80
N SER A 218 4.62 14.91 -24.34
CA SER A 218 4.81 15.68 -25.58
C SER A 218 5.75 16.88 -25.38
N GLU A 219 6.30 17.44 -26.45
CA GLU A 219 7.23 18.58 -26.40
C GLU A 219 6.67 19.77 -25.60
N ASP A 220 5.40 20.13 -25.81
CA ASP A 220 4.77 21.24 -25.09
C ASP A 220 4.67 20.97 -23.59
N LYS A 221 4.31 19.74 -23.19
CA LYS A 221 4.27 19.35 -21.77
C LYS A 221 5.67 19.31 -21.14
N LEU A 222 6.70 18.96 -21.92
CA LEU A 222 8.09 19.01 -21.45
C LEU A 222 8.54 20.46 -21.20
N LYS A 223 8.14 21.43 -22.05
CA LYS A 223 8.40 22.87 -21.83
C LYS A 223 7.72 23.39 -20.57
N GLU A 224 6.47 22.99 -20.33
CA GLU A 224 5.75 23.33 -19.09
C GLU A 224 6.44 22.73 -17.86
N LYS A 225 6.83 21.45 -17.90
CA LYS A 225 7.54 20.78 -16.80
C LYS A 225 8.91 21.40 -16.51
N ALA A 226 9.66 21.77 -17.55
CA ALA A 226 10.92 22.48 -17.40
C ALA A 226 10.72 23.85 -16.72
N SER A 227 9.66 24.58 -17.09
CA SER A 227 9.31 25.87 -16.48
C SER A 227 8.91 25.71 -15.00
N GLU A 228 8.11 24.69 -14.66
CA GLU A 228 7.75 24.36 -13.27
C GLU A 228 8.99 24.02 -12.42
N MET A 229 9.90 23.20 -12.96
CA MET A 229 11.14 22.84 -12.28
C MET A 229 12.06 24.04 -12.08
N TRP A 230 12.13 24.93 -13.07
CA TRP A 230 12.90 26.17 -12.97
C TRP A 230 12.35 27.09 -11.88
N GLN A 231 11.03 27.30 -11.83
CA GLN A 231 10.39 28.07 -10.75
C GLN A 231 10.64 27.45 -9.37
N TRP A 232 10.55 26.11 -9.27
CA TRP A 232 10.84 25.40 -8.02
C TRP A 232 12.29 25.58 -7.56
N MET A 233 13.25 25.52 -8.48
CA MET A 233 14.66 25.78 -8.19
C MET A 233 14.88 27.21 -7.68
N MET A 234 14.28 28.22 -8.34
CA MET A 234 14.36 29.61 -7.91
C MET A 234 13.77 29.83 -6.51
N GLN A 235 12.64 29.19 -6.19
CA GLN A 235 12.06 29.23 -4.85
C GLN A 235 13.02 28.67 -3.78
N LEU A 236 13.64 27.51 -4.05
CA LEU A 236 14.61 26.91 -3.13
C LEU A 236 15.88 27.76 -2.95
N GLU A 237 16.34 28.42 -4.01
CA GLU A 237 17.47 29.35 -3.93
C GLU A 237 17.15 30.59 -3.09
N ALA A 238 15.95 31.16 -3.25
CA ALA A 238 15.46 32.28 -2.44
C ALA A 238 15.39 31.89 -0.94
N GLU A 239 14.78 30.75 -0.61
CA GLU A 239 14.72 30.25 0.77
C GLU A 239 16.12 30.02 1.36
N LYS A 240 17.06 29.47 0.56
CA LYS A 240 18.46 29.28 0.98
C LYS A 240 19.14 30.63 1.26
N PHE A 241 18.86 31.66 0.45
CA PHE A 241 19.40 33.01 0.66
C PHE A 241 18.91 33.59 1.99
N ASP A 242 17.60 33.58 2.24
CA ASP A 242 17.00 34.09 3.47
C ASP A 242 17.53 33.36 4.72
N LEU A 243 17.67 32.03 4.66
CA LEU A 243 18.28 31.24 5.74
C LEU A 243 19.75 31.58 5.96
N SER A 244 20.49 31.92 4.90
CA SER A 244 21.89 32.34 4.99
C SER A 244 22.03 33.71 5.65
N GLU A 245 21.16 34.67 5.30
CA GLU A 245 21.11 36.00 5.94
C GLU A 245 20.70 35.89 7.41
N LYS A 246 19.68 35.07 7.72
CA LYS A 246 19.26 34.78 9.09
C LYS A 246 20.40 34.17 9.91
N LEU A 247 21.17 33.25 9.34
CA LEU A 247 22.34 32.65 10.01
C LEU A 247 23.42 33.70 10.30
N LYS A 248 23.69 34.62 9.37
CA LYS A 248 24.64 35.73 9.60
C LYS A 248 24.19 36.60 10.78
N ARG A 249 22.90 36.97 10.83
CA ARG A 249 22.33 37.74 11.94
C ARG A 249 22.45 37.00 13.27
N GLN A 250 22.11 35.71 13.30
CA GLN A 250 22.22 34.88 14.50
C GLN A 250 23.67 34.75 14.99
N LYS A 251 24.65 34.66 14.08
CA LYS A 251 26.08 34.67 14.44
C LYS A 251 26.49 35.98 15.10
N TYR A 252 26.02 37.12 14.59
CA TYR A 252 26.25 38.43 15.20
C TYR A 252 25.64 38.51 16.61
N ASP A 253 24.36 38.14 16.75
CA ASP A 253 23.66 38.17 18.04
C ASP A 253 24.35 37.24 19.06
N MET A 254 24.81 36.07 18.64
CA MET A 254 25.57 35.14 19.46
C MET A 254 26.88 35.77 19.98
N ASN A 255 27.65 36.45 19.12
CA ASN A 255 28.88 37.15 19.52
C ASN A 255 28.61 38.30 20.51
N VAL A 256 27.53 39.06 20.31
CA VAL A 256 27.11 40.14 21.23
C VAL A 256 26.71 39.56 22.59
N LEU A 257 25.94 38.48 22.60
CA LEU A 257 25.55 37.78 23.84
C LEU A 257 26.77 37.21 24.58
N GLN A 258 27.73 36.62 23.86
CA GLN A 258 28.98 36.15 24.48
C GLN A 258 29.75 37.30 25.14
N THR A 259 29.86 38.46 24.47
CA THR A 259 30.49 39.65 25.03
C THR A 259 29.77 40.13 26.29
N ARG A 260 28.44 40.24 26.26
CA ARG A 260 27.62 40.63 27.41
C ARG A 260 27.75 39.67 28.59
N ILE A 261 27.76 38.36 28.34
CA ILE A 261 27.98 37.34 29.36
C ILE A 261 29.35 37.52 30.00
N ASN A 262 30.40 37.73 29.20
CA ASN A 262 31.76 37.94 29.69
C ASN A 262 31.86 39.21 30.55
N GLU A 263 31.21 40.31 30.16
CA GLU A 263 31.12 41.53 30.96
C GLU A 263 30.43 41.29 32.31
N GLN A 264 29.24 40.68 32.29
CA GLN A 264 28.50 40.35 33.52
C GLN A 264 29.30 39.44 34.45
N GLN A 265 30.04 38.47 33.92
CA GLN A 265 30.91 37.60 34.71
C GLN A 265 32.10 38.33 35.33
N LYS A 266 32.68 39.33 34.65
CA LYS A 266 33.74 40.19 35.23
C LYS A 266 33.23 40.93 36.46
N PHE A 267 32.02 41.50 36.39
CA PHE A 267 31.42 42.21 37.53
C PHE A 267 30.95 41.27 38.65
N ALA A 268 30.43 40.08 38.31
CA ALA A 268 30.01 39.08 39.28
C ALA A 268 31.19 38.51 40.09
N LYS A 269 32.34 38.27 39.45
CA LYS A 269 33.55 37.78 40.12
C LYS A 269 34.27 38.88 40.94
N GLY A 270 34.06 40.15 40.61
CA GLY A 270 34.65 41.29 41.32
C GLY A 270 33.91 41.73 42.60
N ARG A 271 32.59 41.50 42.71
CA ARG A 271 31.80 41.94 43.88
C ARG A 271 31.80 40.98 45.08
N GLY A 272 32.33 39.76 44.93
CA GLY A 272 32.24 38.70 45.95
C GLY A 272 33.47 38.50 46.85
N LYS A 273 34.55 39.28 46.70
CA LYS A 273 35.84 38.99 47.37
C LYS A 273 36.43 40.12 48.22
N GLY A 274 35.61 41.09 48.66
CA GLY A 274 36.11 42.32 49.29
C GLY A 274 35.59 42.69 50.68
N LYS A 275 35.01 41.78 51.49
CA LYS A 275 34.34 42.23 52.74
C LYS A 275 34.41 41.37 54.00
N VAL A 276 35.40 40.50 54.21
CA VAL A 276 35.72 40.00 55.58
C VAL A 276 37.18 39.54 55.63
N GLY A 277 38.04 40.14 56.46
CA GLY A 277 39.39 39.60 56.71
C GLY A 277 40.51 40.61 56.97
N GLY A 278 40.22 41.90 57.06
CA GLY A 278 41.21 42.92 57.40
C GLY A 278 41.03 43.46 58.83
N ARG A 279 41.98 43.13 59.71
CA ARG A 279 42.38 43.85 60.94
C ARG A 279 41.27 44.20 61.94
N LEU A 280 41.27 43.49 63.07
CA LEU A 280 41.38 44.16 64.36
C LEU A 280 42.33 43.36 65.25
N ARG A 281 43.19 44.13 65.92
CA ARG A 281 44.13 43.73 66.95
C ARG A 281 43.39 43.40 68.23
#